data_AF-A0A9R0VSP6-F1
#
_entry.id   AF-A0A9R0VSP6-F1
#
_cell.length_a   1.000
_cell.length_b   1.000
_cell.length_c   1.000
_cell.angle_alpha   90.00
_cell.angle_beta   90.00
_cell.angle_gamma   90.00
#
_symmetry.space_group_name_H-M   'P 1'
#
loop_
_entity.id
_entity.type
_entity.pdbx_description
1 polymer ?
#
loop_
_entity_poly.entity_id
_entity_poly.type
_entity_poly.pdbx_seq_one_letter_code
_entity_poly.pdbx_strand_id
1 'polypeptide(L)'
;MKHLDKLYKMHDISWFTPVELFKPWYAYAIAASILRTANLSVPLKIYEIGGGSGTCAKCVLDYMMLNAPPKVYNNMKYISVEISSSLAEKQLETVGEVQSHLSKFTVEHRDATDVAGWGSKDPQPCWVLMLEVLDNLPHDLVYSPDQVSPWMEVWIEKVNGRVRQ
;
A
#
# COMPACT_ATOMS: atom_id res chain seq x y z
N MET A 1 19.91 9.36 -15.32
CA MET A 1 19.15 10.44 -14.66
C MET A 1 18.26 11.26 -15.62
N LYS A 2 18.72 11.70 -16.80
CA LYS A 2 17.90 12.52 -17.75
C LYS A 2 16.51 11.96 -18.11
N HIS A 3 16.27 10.65 -18.02
CA HIS A 3 14.98 10.03 -18.31
C HIS A 3 13.99 10.18 -17.13
N LEU A 4 14.44 9.92 -15.89
CA LEU A 4 13.63 10.15 -14.69
C LEU A 4 13.26 11.63 -14.53
N ASP A 5 14.21 12.54 -14.75
CA ASP A 5 13.96 13.99 -14.65
C ASP A 5 12.85 14.47 -15.61
N LYS A 6 12.74 13.84 -16.79
CA LYS A 6 11.66 14.13 -17.74
C LYS A 6 10.32 13.60 -17.24
N LEU A 7 10.29 12.38 -16.69
CA LEU A 7 9.08 11.79 -16.13
C LEU A 7 8.55 12.63 -14.95
N TYR A 8 9.42 13.07 -14.04
CA TYR A 8 9.02 13.94 -12.93
C TYR A 8 8.39 15.25 -13.42
N LYS A 9 9.03 15.92 -14.37
CA LYS A 9 8.54 17.21 -14.93
C LYS A 9 7.24 17.08 -15.71
N MET A 10 6.95 15.92 -16.30
CA MET A 10 5.73 15.70 -17.07
C MET A 10 4.49 15.48 -16.19
N HIS A 11 4.67 14.96 -14.98
CA HIS A 11 3.55 14.56 -14.13
C HIS A 11 3.30 15.51 -12.96
N ASP A 12 4.12 16.55 -12.77
CA ASP A 12 4.05 17.48 -11.63
C ASP A 12 4.13 16.76 -10.26
N ILE A 13 4.87 15.64 -10.22
CA ILE A 13 5.08 14.82 -9.03
C ILE A 13 6.56 14.91 -8.65
N SER A 14 6.84 15.18 -7.38
CA SER A 14 8.22 15.27 -6.89
C SER A 14 8.94 13.93 -6.79
N TRP A 15 8.22 12.82 -6.56
CA TRP A 15 8.77 11.48 -6.39
C TRP A 15 7.80 10.38 -6.86
N PHE A 16 8.32 9.32 -7.47
CA PHE A 16 7.58 8.13 -7.89
C PHE A 16 7.93 7.00 -6.92
N THR A 17 6.91 6.28 -6.46
CA THR A 17 7.10 5.04 -5.71
C THR A 17 7.74 3.97 -6.60
N PRO A 18 8.42 2.93 -6.06
CA PRO A 18 8.90 1.80 -6.85
C PRO A 18 7.78 1.12 -7.65
N VAL A 19 6.56 1.08 -7.12
CA VAL A 19 5.38 0.57 -7.85
C VAL A 19 5.17 1.35 -9.14
N GLU A 20 5.22 2.68 -9.09
CA GLU A 20 5.02 3.51 -10.28
C GLU A 20 6.22 3.49 -11.24
N LEU A 21 7.44 3.48 -10.69
CA LEU A 21 8.67 3.53 -11.49
C LEU A 21 8.94 2.22 -12.23
N PHE A 22 8.63 1.08 -11.60
CA PHE A 22 8.97 -0.24 -12.12
C PHE A 22 7.74 -1.06 -12.55
N LYS A 23 6.60 -0.42 -12.78
CA LYS A 23 5.41 -1.11 -13.29
C LYS A 23 5.66 -1.76 -14.67
N PRO A 24 5.10 -2.96 -14.94
CA PRO A 24 4.33 -3.79 -14.00
C PRO A 24 5.22 -4.71 -13.13
N TRP A 25 6.53 -4.72 -13.36
CA TRP A 25 7.47 -5.73 -12.86
C TRP A 25 7.58 -5.80 -11.34
N TYR A 26 7.49 -4.65 -10.65
CA TYR A 26 7.53 -4.63 -9.18
C TYR A 26 6.36 -5.43 -8.57
N ALA A 27 5.14 -5.14 -9.03
CA ALA A 27 3.94 -5.85 -8.62
C ALA A 27 3.92 -7.31 -9.08
N TYR A 28 4.46 -7.60 -10.28
CA TYR A 28 4.58 -8.98 -10.78
C TYR A 28 5.51 -9.83 -9.92
N ALA A 29 6.63 -9.27 -9.45
CA ALA A 29 7.54 -9.98 -8.56
C ALA A 29 6.87 -10.35 -7.23
N ILE A 30 6.07 -9.42 -6.68
CA ILE A 30 5.25 -9.66 -5.48
C ILE A 30 4.23 -10.77 -5.75
N ALA A 31 3.45 -10.65 -6.82
CA ALA A 31 2.42 -11.61 -7.19
C ALA A 31 2.99 -13.03 -7.45
N ALA A 32 4.14 -13.12 -8.11
CA ALA A 32 4.86 -14.37 -8.34
C ALA A 32 5.31 -15.02 -7.02
N SER A 33 5.79 -14.21 -6.08
CA SER A 33 6.19 -14.70 -4.75
C SER A 33 4.99 -15.25 -3.97
N ILE A 34 3.87 -14.51 -3.97
CA ILE A 34 2.61 -14.95 -3.36
C ILE A 34 2.15 -16.28 -3.97
N LEU A 35 2.09 -16.36 -5.31
CA LEU A 35 1.60 -17.55 -6.00
C LEU A 35 2.46 -18.80 -5.71
N ARG A 36 3.78 -18.62 -5.53
CA ARG A 36 4.71 -19.71 -5.20
C ARG A 36 4.59 -20.21 -3.76
N THR A 37 4.15 -19.37 -2.83
CA THR A 37 4.25 -19.64 -1.38
C THR A 37 2.90 -19.75 -0.68
N ALA A 38 1.82 -19.25 -1.28
CA ALA A 38 0.49 -19.32 -0.73
C ALA A 38 -0.07 -20.76 -0.74
N ASN A 39 -0.86 -21.09 0.28
CA ASN A 39 -1.70 -22.29 0.25
C ASN A 39 -2.91 -22.03 -0.67
N LEU A 40 -2.85 -22.52 -1.91
CA LEU A 40 -3.90 -22.32 -2.91
C LEU A 40 -5.10 -23.27 -2.76
N SER A 41 -5.12 -24.13 -1.74
CA SER A 41 -6.30 -24.94 -1.39
C SER A 41 -7.40 -24.11 -0.72
N VAL A 42 -7.07 -22.93 -0.19
CA VAL A 42 -8.02 -21.95 0.34
C VAL A 42 -8.06 -20.70 -0.56
N PRO A 43 -9.15 -19.93 -0.55
CA PRO A 43 -9.23 -18.69 -1.34
C PRO A 43 -8.10 -17.72 -0.96
N LEU A 44 -7.43 -17.14 -1.96
CA LEU A 44 -6.35 -16.18 -1.75
C LEU A 44 -6.94 -14.84 -1.31
N LYS A 45 -6.44 -14.29 -0.19
CA LYS A 45 -6.83 -12.97 0.32
C LYS A 45 -5.59 -12.09 0.45
N ILE A 46 -5.65 -10.91 -0.16
CA ILE A 46 -4.59 -9.91 -0.12
C ILE A 46 -5.20 -8.63 0.47
N TYR A 47 -4.55 -8.09 1.49
CA TYR A 47 -4.77 -6.74 1.98
C TYR A 47 -3.62 -5.85 1.52
N GLU A 48 -3.94 -4.69 0.98
CA GLU A 48 -2.98 -3.63 0.71
C GLU A 48 -3.34 -2.43 1.59
N ILE A 49 -2.39 -1.96 2.40
CA ILE A 49 -2.57 -0.76 3.19
C ILE A 49 -1.92 0.40 2.44
N GLY A 50 -2.66 1.49 2.22
CA GLY A 50 -2.15 2.65 1.49
C GLY A 50 -1.81 2.33 0.03
N GLY A 51 -2.76 1.78 -0.73
CA GLY A 51 -2.55 1.35 -2.12
C GLY A 51 -2.30 2.46 -3.14
N GLY A 52 -2.27 3.72 -2.71
CA GLY A 52 -1.96 4.87 -3.56
C GLY A 52 -2.92 4.98 -4.75
N SER A 53 -2.38 5.04 -5.96
CA SER A 53 -3.14 5.10 -7.21
C SER A 53 -3.83 3.78 -7.62
N GLY A 54 -3.53 2.66 -6.95
CA GLY A 54 -4.06 1.34 -7.30
C GLY A 54 -3.26 0.59 -8.37
N THR A 55 -2.12 1.15 -8.78
CA THR A 55 -1.22 0.51 -9.76
C THR A 55 -0.74 -0.87 -9.30
N CYS A 56 -0.41 -1.03 -8.01
CA CYS A 56 0.03 -2.34 -7.48
C CYS A 56 -1.10 -3.36 -7.57
N ALA A 57 -2.29 -3.04 -7.04
CA ALA A 57 -3.47 -3.89 -7.09
C ALA A 57 -3.80 -4.34 -8.52
N LYS A 58 -3.86 -3.40 -9.47
CA LYS A 58 -4.10 -3.70 -10.88
C LYS A 58 -3.05 -4.69 -11.42
N CYS A 59 -1.76 -4.39 -11.26
CA CYS A 59 -0.70 -5.25 -11.79
C CYS A 59 -0.64 -6.62 -11.10
N VAL A 60 -0.94 -6.73 -9.79
CA VAL A 60 -1.05 -8.02 -9.11
C VAL A 60 -2.21 -8.83 -9.70
N LEU A 61 -3.37 -8.21 -9.94
CA LEU A 61 -4.53 -8.88 -10.51
C LEU A 61 -4.30 -9.29 -11.98
N ASP A 62 -3.65 -8.44 -12.78
CA ASP A 62 -3.20 -8.77 -14.15
C ASP A 62 -2.30 -10.02 -14.13
N TYR A 63 -1.31 -10.06 -13.22
CA TYR A 63 -0.40 -11.21 -13.09
C TYR A 63 -1.15 -12.48 -12.67
N MET A 64 -2.03 -12.39 -11.68
CA MET A 64 -2.81 -13.53 -11.19
C MET A 64 -3.76 -14.06 -12.27
N MET A 65 -4.40 -13.18 -13.05
CA MET A 65 -5.27 -13.56 -14.16
C MET A 65 -4.52 -14.35 -15.24
N LEU A 66 -3.26 -13.99 -15.52
CA LEU A 66 -2.45 -14.62 -16.56
C LEU A 66 -1.73 -15.90 -16.09
N ASN A 67 -1.35 -15.99 -14.82
CA ASN A 67 -0.41 -17.02 -14.34
C ASN A 67 -0.98 -17.96 -13.27
N ALA A 68 -2.04 -17.59 -12.55
CA ALA A 68 -2.62 -18.46 -11.54
C ALA A 68 -3.62 -19.45 -12.18
N PRO A 69 -3.82 -20.65 -11.59
CA PRO A 69 -4.93 -21.51 -11.98
C PRO A 69 -6.26 -20.73 -11.92
N PRO A 70 -7.18 -20.87 -12.90
CA PRO A 70 -8.39 -20.04 -12.96
C PRO A 70 -9.22 -20.04 -11.68
N LYS A 71 -9.27 -21.17 -10.96
CA LYS A 71 -9.96 -21.29 -9.67
C LYS A 71 -9.40 -20.34 -8.59
N VAL A 72 -8.09 -20.05 -8.62
CA VAL A 72 -7.44 -19.14 -7.68
C VAL A 72 -7.85 -17.70 -7.97
N TYR A 73 -7.63 -17.24 -9.21
CA TYR A 73 -8.01 -15.87 -9.60
C TYR A 73 -9.52 -15.61 -9.48
N ASN A 74 -10.37 -16.58 -9.82
CA ASN A 74 -11.81 -16.40 -9.75
C ASN A 74 -12.34 -16.24 -8.32
N ASN A 75 -11.66 -16.84 -7.33
CA ASN A 75 -12.07 -16.86 -5.93
C ASN A 75 -11.25 -15.94 -5.02
N MET A 76 -10.22 -15.25 -5.55
CA MET A 76 -9.38 -14.39 -4.73
C MET A 76 -10.11 -13.09 -4.34
N LYS A 77 -9.63 -12.47 -3.27
CA LYS A 77 -10.02 -11.11 -2.86
C LYS A 77 -8.77 -10.26 -2.67
N TYR A 78 -8.79 -9.08 -3.27
CA TYR A 78 -7.82 -8.01 -3.08
C TYR A 78 -8.54 -6.85 -2.40
N ILE A 79 -8.14 -6.51 -1.19
CA ILE A 79 -8.80 -5.52 -0.36
C ILE A 79 -7.79 -4.41 -0.09
N SER A 80 -8.03 -3.23 -0.62
CA SER A 80 -7.24 -2.05 -0.30
C SER A 80 -7.86 -1.34 0.90
N VAL A 81 -7.05 -0.94 1.87
CA VAL A 81 -7.44 -0.09 3.00
C VAL A 81 -6.76 1.25 2.80
N GLU A 82 -7.58 2.28 2.55
CA GLU A 82 -7.12 3.60 2.13
C GLU A 82 -7.82 4.68 2.95
N ILE A 83 -7.07 5.63 3.50
CA ILE A 83 -7.63 6.70 4.33
C ILE A 83 -8.08 7.90 3.50
N SER A 84 -7.56 8.06 2.28
CA SER A 84 -7.90 9.16 1.38
C SER A 84 -9.04 8.77 0.44
N SER A 85 -10.17 9.48 0.53
CA SER A 85 -11.32 9.23 -0.36
C SER A 85 -10.98 9.40 -1.85
N SER A 86 -10.13 10.37 -2.19
CA SER A 86 -9.74 10.62 -3.58
C SER A 86 -8.84 9.51 -4.15
N LEU A 87 -7.95 8.96 -3.32
CA LEU A 87 -7.15 7.79 -3.72
C LEU A 87 -8.02 6.54 -3.80
N ALA A 88 -8.98 6.37 -2.89
CA ALA A 88 -9.90 5.24 -2.96
C ALA A 88 -10.73 5.24 -4.27
N GLU A 89 -11.27 6.39 -4.67
CA GLU A 89 -11.91 6.56 -5.97
C GLU A 89 -10.93 6.28 -7.12
N LYS A 90 -9.70 6.79 -7.02
CA LYS A 90 -8.69 6.58 -8.06
C LYS A 90 -8.33 5.11 -8.25
N GLN A 91 -8.23 4.35 -7.17
CA GLN A 91 -7.97 2.91 -7.22
C GLN A 91 -9.08 2.16 -7.95
N LEU A 92 -10.35 2.53 -7.71
CA LEU A 92 -11.49 1.93 -8.42
C LEU A 92 -11.43 2.22 -9.91
N GLU A 93 -11.07 3.44 -10.32
CA GLU A 93 -10.85 3.78 -11.74
C GLU A 93 -9.73 2.93 -12.35
N THR A 94 -8.55 2.93 -11.71
CA THR A 94 -7.36 2.26 -12.25
C THR A 94 -7.54 0.74 -12.31
N VAL A 95 -8.08 0.11 -11.26
CA VAL A 95 -8.37 -1.33 -11.30
C VAL A 95 -9.53 -1.63 -12.26
N GLY A 96 -10.50 -0.71 -12.37
CA GLY A 96 -11.65 -0.80 -13.26
C GLY A 96 -11.33 -0.72 -14.76
N GLU A 97 -10.12 -0.30 -15.13
CA GLU A 97 -9.62 -0.41 -16.52
C GLU A 97 -9.68 -1.85 -17.05
N VAL A 98 -9.68 -2.84 -16.15
CA VAL A 98 -9.89 -4.26 -16.46
C VAL A 98 -11.15 -4.75 -15.75
N GLN A 99 -12.26 -4.79 -16.47
CA GLN A 99 -13.59 -5.12 -15.92
C GLN A 99 -13.64 -6.39 -15.06
N SER A 100 -12.85 -7.42 -15.39
CA SER A 100 -12.83 -8.68 -14.64
C SER A 100 -12.28 -8.51 -13.21
N HIS A 101 -11.41 -7.52 -12.99
CA HIS A 101 -10.79 -7.22 -11.69
C HIS A 101 -11.79 -6.62 -10.69
N LEU A 102 -12.82 -5.91 -11.14
CA LEU A 102 -13.81 -5.26 -10.26
C LEU A 102 -14.52 -6.24 -9.33
N SER A 103 -14.69 -7.49 -9.75
CA SER A 103 -15.31 -8.52 -8.89
C SER A 103 -14.36 -9.12 -7.84
N LYS A 104 -13.05 -8.78 -7.90
CA LYS A 104 -11.96 -9.31 -7.06
C LYS A 104 -11.40 -8.23 -6.14
N PHE A 105 -11.57 -6.97 -6.52
CA PHE A 105 -11.05 -5.82 -5.82
C PHE A 105 -12.13 -5.13 -4.98
N THR A 106 -11.75 -4.66 -3.81
CA THR A 106 -12.57 -3.79 -2.96
C THR A 106 -11.65 -2.77 -2.32
N VAL A 107 -12.10 -1.52 -2.23
CA VAL A 107 -11.43 -0.49 -1.45
C VAL A 107 -12.29 -0.15 -0.23
N GLU A 108 -11.69 -0.24 0.95
CA GLU A 108 -12.25 0.15 2.22
C GLU A 108 -11.69 1.53 2.60
N HIS A 109 -12.52 2.56 2.48
CA HIS A 109 -12.14 3.92 2.87
C HIS A 109 -12.18 4.07 4.40
N ARG A 110 -11.05 3.80 5.06
CA ARG A 110 -10.89 3.84 6.52
C ARG A 110 -9.43 3.94 6.94
N ASP A 111 -9.20 4.30 8.20
CA ASP A 111 -7.89 4.27 8.83
C ASP A 111 -7.49 2.82 9.17
N ALA A 112 -6.32 2.39 8.70
CA ALA A 112 -5.80 1.05 9.00
C ALA A 112 -5.36 0.89 10.47
N THR A 113 -5.08 1.99 11.16
CA THR A 113 -4.71 2.02 12.59
C THR A 113 -5.93 1.98 13.52
N ASP A 114 -7.13 2.21 13.00
CA ASP A 114 -8.36 2.05 13.77
C ASP A 114 -8.69 0.56 13.96
N VAL A 115 -8.44 0.08 15.17
CA VAL A 115 -8.68 -1.31 15.60
C VAL A 115 -10.16 -1.70 15.45
N ALA A 116 -11.10 -0.76 15.66
CA ALA A 116 -12.53 -1.06 15.55
C ALA A 116 -12.94 -1.38 14.11
N GLY A 117 -12.24 -0.82 13.13
CA GLY A 117 -12.50 -1.02 11.69
C GLY A 117 -12.22 -2.44 11.18
N TRP A 118 -11.48 -3.26 11.92
CA TRP A 118 -11.11 -4.63 11.50
C TRP A 118 -12.11 -5.70 11.95
N GLY A 119 -12.99 -5.38 12.90
CA GLY A 119 -14.01 -6.29 13.39
C GLY A 119 -13.47 -7.55 14.07
N SER A 120 -14.14 -8.69 13.83
CA SER A 120 -13.78 -9.97 14.44
C SER A 120 -12.61 -10.64 13.71
N LYS A 121 -11.78 -11.37 14.46
CA LYS A 121 -10.65 -12.11 13.91
C LYS A 121 -11.10 -13.12 12.85
N ASP A 122 -10.54 -13.01 11.66
CA ASP A 122 -10.66 -13.98 10.58
C ASP A 122 -9.48 -14.97 10.62
N PRO A 123 -9.71 -16.28 10.80
CA PRO A 123 -8.64 -17.28 10.83
C PRO A 123 -8.07 -17.62 9.44
N GLN A 124 -8.68 -17.14 8.34
CA GLN A 124 -8.20 -17.41 6.99
C GLN A 124 -6.81 -16.77 6.76
N PRO A 125 -5.85 -17.52 6.20
CA PRO A 125 -4.57 -16.96 5.81
C PRO A 125 -4.75 -15.80 4.81
N CYS A 126 -4.00 -14.72 5.02
CA CYS A 126 -3.98 -13.58 4.11
C CYS A 126 -2.56 -13.05 3.93
N TRP A 127 -2.37 -12.27 2.88
CA TRP A 127 -1.17 -11.50 2.62
C TRP A 127 -1.44 -10.05 2.94
N VAL A 128 -0.48 -9.37 3.57
CA VAL A 128 -0.57 -7.93 3.85
C VAL A 128 0.58 -7.24 3.11
N LEU A 129 0.23 -6.26 2.28
CA LEU A 129 1.15 -5.43 1.53
C LEU A 129 1.15 -4.02 2.13
N MET A 130 2.33 -3.48 2.40
CA MET A 130 2.54 -2.13 2.92
C MET A 130 3.75 -1.54 2.18
N LEU A 131 3.50 -0.84 1.07
CA LEU A 131 4.55 -0.34 0.19
C LEU A 131 4.70 1.17 0.41
N GLU A 132 5.81 1.60 1.04
CA GLU A 132 6.05 3.00 1.45
C GLU A 132 4.97 3.55 2.41
N VAL A 133 4.48 2.69 3.31
CA VAL A 133 3.53 3.11 4.35
C VAL A 133 4.25 3.46 5.65
N LEU A 134 5.22 2.62 6.07
CA LEU A 134 5.82 2.71 7.41
C LEU A 134 6.66 3.97 7.62
N ASP A 135 7.32 4.44 6.57
CA ASP A 135 8.09 5.68 6.56
C ASP A 135 7.20 6.94 6.61
N ASN A 136 5.92 6.81 6.26
CA ASN A 136 4.92 7.87 6.37
C ASN A 136 4.16 7.87 7.69
N LEU A 137 4.40 6.90 8.58
CA LEU A 137 3.75 6.89 9.89
C LEU A 137 4.35 7.96 10.82
N PRO A 138 3.53 8.55 11.70
CA PRO A 138 4.03 9.39 12.79
C PRO A 138 5.09 8.62 13.59
N HIS A 139 6.18 9.32 13.92
CA HIS A 139 7.26 8.76 14.73
C HIS A 139 7.75 9.81 15.72
N ASP A 140 8.08 9.35 16.91
CA ASP A 140 8.62 10.20 17.96
C ASP A 140 10.11 10.43 17.75
N LEU A 141 10.59 11.61 18.13
CA LEU A 141 12.01 11.89 18.24
C LEU A 141 12.40 11.81 19.72
N VAL A 142 13.40 10.97 20.01
CA VAL A 142 14.00 10.87 21.33
C VAL A 142 15.41 11.42 21.31
N TYR A 143 15.79 12.12 22.38
CA TYR A 143 17.07 12.77 22.51
C TYR A 143 17.73 12.41 23.85
N SER A 144 19.04 12.16 23.82
CA SER A 144 19.88 12.11 25.00
C SER A 144 21.13 12.96 24.76
N PRO A 145 21.51 13.85 25.70
CA PRO A 145 22.69 14.70 25.53
C PRO A 145 24.01 13.92 25.59
N ASP A 146 24.03 12.78 26.28
CA ASP A 146 25.19 11.88 26.39
C ASP A 146 24.75 10.43 26.66
N GLN A 147 25.72 9.51 26.81
CA GLN A 147 25.44 8.08 27.00
C GLN A 147 24.95 7.70 28.40
N VAL A 148 25.10 8.58 29.39
CA VAL A 148 24.73 8.30 30.79
C VAL A 148 23.44 8.98 31.21
N SER A 149 22.99 9.96 30.43
CA SER A 149 21.75 10.69 30.63
C SER A 149 20.53 9.87 30.19
N PRO A 150 19.37 10.08 30.83
CA PRO A 150 18.13 9.47 30.39
C PRO A 150 17.67 10.02 29.03
N TRP A 151 16.99 9.18 28.25
CA TRP A 151 16.31 9.60 27.04
C TRP A 151 15.12 10.50 27.36
N MET A 152 14.96 11.56 26.57
CA MET A 152 13.87 12.53 26.67
C MET A 152 13.08 12.55 25.35
N GLU A 153 11.77 12.74 25.46
CA GLU A 153 10.89 13.00 24.31
C GLU A 153 11.10 14.43 23.80
N VAL A 154 11.11 14.61 22.48
CA VAL A 154 11.22 15.92 21.85
C VAL A 154 9.84 16.44 21.46
N TRP A 155 9.51 17.62 22.00
CA TRP A 155 8.24 18.31 21.75
C TRP A 155 8.44 19.50 20.83
N ILE A 156 7.49 19.72 19.92
CA ILE A 156 7.45 20.92 19.07
C ILE A 156 6.72 22.04 19.81
N GLU A 157 7.41 23.14 20.12
CA GLU A 157 6.82 24.30 20.78
C GLU A 157 6.60 25.47 19.80
N LYS A 158 5.46 26.15 19.94
CA LYS A 158 5.14 27.35 19.17
C LYS A 158 5.70 28.59 19.87
N VAL A 159 6.73 29.22 19.31
CA VAL A 159 7.35 30.44 19.85
C VAL A 159 7.01 31.63 18.97
N ASN A 160 6.38 32.68 19.54
CA ASN A 160 6.00 33.91 18.84
C ASN A 160 5.19 33.69 17.54
N GLY A 161 4.29 32.70 17.53
CA GLY A 161 3.48 32.38 16.36
C GLY A 161 4.17 31.53 15.29
N ARG A 162 5.45 31.19 15.47
CA ARG A 162 6.23 30.32 14.57
C ARG A 162 6.56 29.00 15.25
N VAL A 163 6.51 27.91 14.50
CA VAL A 163 6.89 26.58 14.98
C VAL A 163 8.42 26.50 15.01
N ARG A 164 9.02 26.14 16.15
CA ARG A 164 10.45 25.81 16.25
C ARG A 164 10.58 24.34 16.65
N GLN A 165 11.43 23.61 15.95
CA GLN A 165 11.94 22.29 16.35
C GLN A 165 13.18 22.48 17.23
#